data_AF-A0A9P0EQU2-F1
#
_entry.id   AF-A0A9P0EQU2-F1
#
_cell.length_a   1.000
_cell.length_b   1.000
_cell.length_c   1.000
_cell.angle_alpha   90.00
_cell.angle_beta   90.00
_cell.angle_gamma   90.00
#
_symmetry.space_group_name_H-M   'P 1'
#
loop_
_entity.id
_entity.type
_entity.pdbx_description
1 polymer ?
#
loop_
_entity_poly.entity_id
_entity_poly.type
_entity_poly.pdbx_seq_one_letter_code
_entity_poly.pdbx_strand_id
1 'polypeptide(L)'
;MAPSHSTRWMQTHRQALGKTPLRDICLPSSHDSGTYRLEFGTTGGGKGTVLTQTKTIFEQLELGVRRFDIRPTLANNPAQGSNPKFSWNCGHYTPEGADKVGWQGGSCAPIDEVVGHINRFTENNAELIIVDITHVMSLLITDLLVISPAHSLPTPSESWDVLFYILKGINCLFPMSRVGGDNGKPLQDYTLDTFIGDGKAAVVVIIEGDKYRESLIGHGFWPQTTPKGEPSLAVKEMPVTRMQGTFEAITSLVLPGTAVLNLAAKRQEERFPWLLQDIARDRLEVSAILMDKIENADLLTFCLAVTLCRKRSGDEIIIVYGGSLVPSSSSAYASVRSAIDQRNGITASNSLFSDTWHGLPKSCAVFYRQDDIIKGRWAREGASLRFDVDIVSAHYGGKDILDRRMYYKLLRALCADESITVNNQSMVGTDKRDPKPGVEKECIIKYRAGSQTETKPFKEYTSIQFSRRYVQLMFKTSYTNKERGQVLSADEIEGWFAPVSGDLQLGGRYQAQGKAGGTIEEYNPLESYRLGWESRSGPVPSRLKLTHLVPASDHWDTFGAGAAGVGWDTAYLHKITFGDDWFNEQPGKDFLKACSQSTTFYVPSSSKMG
;
A
#
# COMPACT_ATOMS: atom_id res chain seq x y z
N MET A 1 24.13 10.79 1.45
CA MET A 1 23.28 11.93 1.87
C MET A 1 22.01 11.87 1.05
N ALA A 2 20.85 12.02 1.69
CA ALA A 2 19.62 12.19 0.93
C ALA A 2 19.66 13.50 0.10
N PRO A 3 19.01 13.54 -1.08
CA PRO A 3 18.85 14.75 -1.87
C PRO A 3 18.16 15.88 -1.10
N SER A 4 18.44 17.11 -1.51
CA SER A 4 17.85 18.30 -0.90
C SER A 4 16.33 18.37 -1.10
N HIS A 5 15.81 17.86 -2.22
CA HIS A 5 14.38 17.97 -2.53
C HIS A 5 13.50 17.13 -1.61
N SER A 6 14.01 16.09 -0.95
CA SER A 6 13.25 15.28 0.02
C SER A 6 13.43 15.76 1.46
N THR A 7 14.65 16.16 1.82
CA THR A 7 14.99 16.69 3.15
C THR A 7 14.42 18.08 3.37
N ARG A 8 14.12 18.83 2.29
CA ARG A 8 13.62 20.21 2.36
C ARG A 8 12.42 20.45 1.45
N TRP A 9 11.54 19.46 1.31
CA TRP A 9 10.44 19.52 0.34
C TRP A 9 9.43 20.64 0.67
N MET A 10 9.17 20.90 1.95
CA MET A 10 8.24 21.99 2.33
C MET A 10 8.83 23.35 2.00
N GLN A 11 10.11 23.58 2.31
CA GLN A 11 10.82 24.82 1.96
C GLN A 11 10.98 24.99 0.44
N THR A 12 11.34 23.92 -0.27
CA THR A 12 11.49 23.93 -1.74
C THR A 12 10.19 24.38 -2.42
N HIS A 13 9.04 23.98 -1.88
CA HIS A 13 7.73 24.32 -2.44
C HIS A 13 7.02 25.44 -1.68
N ARG A 14 7.72 26.18 -0.82
CA ARG A 14 7.12 27.18 0.07
C ARG A 14 6.38 28.28 -0.68
N GLN A 15 6.83 28.68 -1.86
CA GLN A 15 6.11 29.67 -2.68
C GLN A 15 4.68 29.20 -3.01
N ALA A 16 4.49 27.89 -3.26
CA ALA A 16 3.19 27.30 -3.56
C ALA A 16 2.40 26.91 -2.30
N LEU A 17 3.10 26.46 -1.25
CA LEU A 17 2.50 25.81 -0.08
C LEU A 17 2.42 26.70 1.16
N GLY A 18 3.25 27.74 1.28
CA GLY A 18 3.42 28.53 2.51
C GLY A 18 2.12 29.08 3.08
N LYS A 19 1.26 29.64 2.24
CA LYS A 19 -0.06 30.18 2.64
C LYS A 19 -1.18 29.12 2.70
N THR A 20 -0.85 27.84 2.54
CA THR A 20 -1.82 26.75 2.52
C THR A 20 -2.04 26.23 3.94
N PRO A 21 -3.30 26.12 4.42
CA PRO A 21 -3.62 25.48 5.69
C PRO A 21 -3.13 24.02 5.74
N LEU A 22 -2.73 23.53 6.91
CA LEU A 22 -2.26 22.14 7.05
C LEU A 22 -3.31 21.10 6.63
N ARG A 23 -4.62 21.36 6.80
CA ARG A 23 -5.70 20.49 6.28
C ARG A 23 -5.59 20.22 4.76
N ASP A 24 -5.02 21.16 4.01
CA ASP A 24 -4.91 21.09 2.56
C ASP A 24 -3.54 20.57 2.09
N ILE A 25 -2.59 20.34 3.01
CA ILE A 25 -1.31 19.71 2.74
C ILE A 25 -1.42 18.22 3.08
N CYS A 26 -1.12 17.35 2.12
CA CYS A 26 -1.06 15.93 2.36
C CYS A 26 0.30 15.56 2.96
N LEU A 27 0.32 15.10 4.21
CA LEU A 27 1.54 14.77 4.94
C LEU A 27 1.98 13.33 4.69
N PRO A 28 3.26 13.08 4.34
CA PRO A 28 3.86 11.75 4.41
C PRO A 28 4.00 11.34 5.89
N SER A 29 3.25 10.32 6.29
CA SER A 29 3.14 9.87 7.68
C SER A 29 3.69 8.46 7.90
N SER A 30 4.38 8.26 9.01
CA SER A 30 4.88 6.96 9.42
C SER A 30 4.04 6.38 10.55
N HIS A 31 3.51 5.17 10.36
CA HIS A 31 2.79 4.43 11.39
C HIS A 31 3.78 3.67 12.30
N ASP A 32 3.54 3.64 13.62
CA ASP A 32 4.41 2.94 14.57
C ASP A 32 5.90 3.26 14.36
N SER A 33 6.23 4.55 14.24
CA SER A 33 7.41 5.00 13.51
C SER A 33 8.74 4.57 14.12
N GLY A 34 8.76 4.35 15.44
CA GLY A 34 9.94 3.95 16.21
C GLY A 34 10.21 2.44 16.24
N THR A 35 9.43 1.63 15.52
CA THR A 35 9.53 0.16 15.53
C THR A 35 10.49 -0.37 14.46
N TYR A 36 11.65 0.26 14.30
CA TYR A 36 12.71 -0.16 13.36
C TYR A 36 13.81 -1.02 13.99
N ARG A 37 13.85 -1.10 15.32
CA ARG A 37 14.80 -1.91 16.08
C ARG A 37 14.08 -2.47 17.31
N LEU A 38 14.16 -3.77 17.53
CA LEU A 38 13.63 -4.43 18.72
C LEU A 38 14.74 -4.48 19.78
N GLU A 39 14.52 -3.88 20.94
CA GLU A 39 15.44 -3.91 22.08
C GLU A 39 15.18 -5.15 22.95
N PHE A 40 13.91 -5.34 23.31
CA PHE A 40 13.44 -6.49 24.08
C PHE A 40 11.93 -6.66 23.87
N GLY A 41 11.42 -7.85 24.15
CA GLY A 41 9.99 -8.12 24.00
C GLY A 41 9.54 -9.29 24.85
N THR A 42 8.24 -9.54 24.82
CA THR A 42 7.63 -10.74 25.38
C THR A 42 7.93 -11.95 24.50
N THR A 43 7.51 -13.14 24.91
CA THR A 43 7.67 -14.37 24.11
C THR A 43 7.04 -14.27 22.72
N GLY A 44 5.86 -13.65 22.61
CA GLY A 44 5.21 -13.38 21.32
C GLY A 44 5.72 -12.14 20.58
N GLY A 45 6.61 -11.35 21.22
CA GLY A 45 7.12 -10.07 20.75
C GLY A 45 8.43 -10.17 19.97
N GLY A 46 8.45 -10.95 18.89
CA GLY A 46 9.61 -11.08 18.01
C GLY A 46 9.69 -9.99 16.94
N LYS A 47 10.83 -9.91 16.22
CA LYS A 47 11.01 -8.94 15.12
C LYS A 47 9.91 -9.03 14.05
N GLY A 48 9.42 -10.25 13.78
CA GLY A 48 8.37 -10.49 12.78
C GLY A 48 6.98 -9.98 13.15
N THR A 49 6.69 -9.82 14.45
CA THR A 49 5.41 -9.33 14.97
C THR A 49 5.47 -7.86 15.39
N VAL A 50 6.66 -7.35 15.71
CA VAL A 50 6.84 -6.02 16.32
C VAL A 50 7.32 -4.96 15.32
N LEU A 51 8.22 -5.30 14.40
CA LEU A 51 8.84 -4.27 13.55
C LEU A 51 7.88 -3.88 12.42
N THR A 52 7.47 -2.61 12.39
CA THR A 52 6.68 -2.04 11.29
C THR A 52 7.52 -1.16 10.36
N GLN A 53 8.71 -0.74 10.81
CA GLN A 53 9.63 0.09 10.02
C GLN A 53 10.97 -0.59 9.80
N THR A 54 11.68 -0.18 8.74
CA THR A 54 13.05 -0.63 8.44
C THR A 54 14.08 0.49 8.58
N LYS A 55 13.62 1.73 8.80
CA LYS A 55 14.40 2.95 8.80
C LYS A 55 14.28 3.67 10.13
N THR A 56 15.36 4.25 10.59
CA THR A 56 15.37 5.14 11.77
C THR A 56 14.51 6.37 11.53
N ILE A 57 14.12 7.10 12.60
CA ILE A 57 13.39 8.38 12.46
C ILE A 57 14.16 9.37 11.57
N PHE A 58 15.49 9.44 11.72
CA PHE A 58 16.33 10.31 10.89
C PHE A 58 16.27 9.93 9.41
N GLU A 59 16.41 8.64 9.07
CA GLU A 59 16.30 8.18 7.69
C GLU A 59 14.89 8.38 7.11
N GLN A 60 13.83 8.19 7.92
CA GLN A 60 12.47 8.47 7.50
C GLN A 60 12.26 9.96 7.18
N LEU A 61 12.81 10.86 8.00
CA LEU A 61 12.82 12.31 7.74
C LEU A 61 13.56 12.64 6.44
N GLU A 62 14.71 11.98 6.18
CA GLU A 62 15.48 12.11 4.93
C GLU A 62 14.69 11.65 3.69
N LEU A 63 13.78 10.68 3.85
CA LEU A 63 12.88 10.21 2.80
C LEU A 63 11.61 11.07 2.62
N GLY A 64 11.45 12.12 3.42
CA GLY A 64 10.38 13.12 3.29
C GLY A 64 9.23 12.98 4.28
N VAL A 65 9.28 12.04 5.21
CA VAL A 65 8.28 11.89 6.29
C VAL A 65 8.26 13.13 7.16
N ARG A 66 7.06 13.61 7.52
CA ARG A 66 6.89 14.81 8.37
C ARG A 66 5.87 14.62 9.48
N ARG A 67 5.23 13.46 9.57
CA ARG A 67 4.35 13.11 10.68
C ARG A 67 4.67 11.70 11.19
N PHE A 68 4.84 11.56 12.50
CA PHE A 68 5.28 10.34 13.14
C PHE A 68 4.30 9.94 14.23
N ASP A 69 3.85 8.69 14.20
CA ASP A 69 3.13 8.05 15.30
C ASP A 69 4.15 7.37 16.21
N ILE A 70 4.44 7.99 17.34
CA ILE A 70 5.36 7.50 18.36
C ILE A 70 4.53 7.02 19.55
N ARG A 71 4.79 5.78 19.99
CA ARG A 71 4.04 5.14 21.07
C ARG A 71 4.91 4.85 22.29
N PRO A 72 5.14 5.81 23.20
CA PRO A 72 6.01 5.60 24.35
C PRO A 72 5.47 4.53 25.28
N THR A 73 6.34 3.60 25.65
CA THR A 73 6.07 2.57 26.65
C THR A 73 7.21 2.56 27.66
N LEU A 74 6.87 2.76 28.93
CA LEU A 74 7.80 2.60 30.04
C LEU A 74 7.84 1.13 30.43
N ALA A 75 8.91 0.43 30.07
CA ALA A 75 9.05 -1.00 30.37
C ALA A 75 10.44 -1.35 30.89
N ASN A 76 10.51 -2.43 31.67
CA ASN A 76 11.76 -3.05 32.05
C ASN A 76 12.24 -4.08 31.04
N ASN A 77 13.56 -4.20 30.91
CA ASN A 77 14.15 -5.33 30.20
C ASN A 77 14.17 -6.56 31.12
N PRO A 78 13.44 -7.65 30.79
CA PRO A 78 13.36 -8.84 31.64
C PRO A 78 14.70 -9.57 31.78
N ALA A 79 15.66 -9.34 30.87
CA ALA A 79 16.99 -9.94 30.94
C ALA A 79 17.90 -9.35 32.05
N GLN A 80 17.48 -8.27 32.73
CA GLN A 80 18.33 -7.55 33.71
C GLN A 80 18.25 -8.07 35.17
N GLY A 81 17.56 -9.19 35.41
CA GLY A 81 17.56 -9.84 36.73
C GLY A 81 16.77 -9.08 37.81
N SER A 82 17.19 -9.20 39.08
CA SER A 82 16.40 -8.81 40.27
C SER A 82 16.24 -7.30 40.52
N ASN A 83 16.89 -6.43 39.72
CA ASN A 83 16.73 -4.97 39.80
C ASN A 83 16.42 -4.37 38.41
N PRO A 84 15.21 -4.59 37.88
CA PRO A 84 14.85 -4.20 36.53
C PRO A 84 14.91 -2.68 36.33
N LYS A 85 15.73 -2.20 35.37
CA LYS A 85 15.70 -0.79 34.97
C LYS A 85 14.58 -0.56 33.97
N PHE A 86 13.80 0.48 34.22
CA PHE A 86 12.76 0.95 33.32
C PHE A 86 13.31 1.99 32.35
N SER A 87 12.83 1.95 31.12
CA SER A 87 13.18 2.92 30.08
C SER A 87 11.98 3.22 29.21
N TRP A 88 11.90 4.47 28.74
CA TRP A 88 10.91 4.90 27.77
C TRP A 88 11.38 4.52 26.37
N ASN A 89 10.69 3.58 25.74
CA ASN A 89 10.94 3.13 24.38
C ASN A 89 9.68 3.28 23.53
N CYS A 90 9.81 3.26 22.22
CA CYS A 90 8.67 3.05 21.32
C CYS A 90 8.15 1.62 21.52
N GLY A 91 6.88 1.46 21.89
CA GLY A 91 6.26 0.17 22.16
C GLY A 91 5.31 -0.25 21.04
N HIS A 92 5.24 -1.56 20.80
CA HIS A 92 4.22 -2.18 19.97
C HIS A 92 3.73 -3.43 20.70
N TYR A 93 2.57 -3.30 21.35
CA TYR A 93 1.97 -4.34 22.19
C TYR A 93 0.49 -4.55 21.85
N THR A 94 0.00 -5.78 21.98
CA THR A 94 -1.42 -6.14 21.80
C THR A 94 -2.29 -5.50 22.88
N PRO A 95 -3.51 -5.04 22.59
CA PRO A 95 -4.36 -4.41 23.60
C PRO A 95 -4.80 -5.40 24.70
N GLU A 96 -5.19 -4.86 25.86
CA GLU A 96 -5.66 -5.63 27.02
C GLU A 96 -6.76 -6.62 26.63
N GLY A 97 -6.58 -7.89 27.00
CA GLY A 97 -7.61 -8.92 26.81
C GLY A 97 -7.81 -9.42 25.37
N ALA A 98 -6.95 -9.04 24.42
CA ALA A 98 -6.99 -9.56 23.06
C ALA A 98 -6.77 -11.08 23.00
N ASP A 99 -5.97 -11.63 23.92
CA ASP A 99 -5.69 -13.07 24.00
C ASP A 99 -5.73 -13.59 25.46
N LYS A 100 -6.04 -14.88 25.65
CA LYS A 100 -5.98 -15.57 26.96
C LYS A 100 -4.57 -15.64 27.58
N VAL A 101 -3.57 -15.03 26.94
CA VAL A 101 -2.13 -15.11 27.26
C VAL A 101 -1.51 -13.75 27.63
N GLY A 102 -2.34 -12.74 27.94
CA GLY A 102 -1.89 -11.41 28.36
C GLY A 102 -1.34 -10.56 27.22
N TRP A 103 -0.81 -9.37 27.55
CA TRP A 103 -0.19 -8.44 26.60
C TRP A 103 1.05 -9.10 25.94
N GLN A 104 1.16 -8.96 24.62
CA GLN A 104 2.28 -9.48 23.82
C GLN A 104 2.85 -8.38 22.94
N GLY A 105 4.17 -8.29 22.79
CA GLY A 105 4.79 -7.23 22.02
C GLY A 105 6.22 -6.91 22.40
N GLY A 106 6.73 -5.78 21.94
CA GLY A 106 8.12 -5.39 22.12
C GLY A 106 8.35 -3.91 22.36
N SER A 107 9.41 -3.64 23.10
CA SER A 107 10.03 -2.32 23.23
C SER A 107 11.09 -2.16 22.15
N CYS A 108 10.98 -1.07 21.41
CA CYS A 108 11.76 -0.75 20.24
C CYS A 108 12.70 0.42 20.51
N ALA A 109 12.85 1.35 19.55
CA ALA A 109 13.78 2.46 19.69
C ALA A 109 13.52 3.30 20.95
N PRO A 110 14.57 3.63 21.73
CA PRO A 110 14.47 4.55 22.87
C PRO A 110 13.89 5.92 22.47
N ILE A 111 13.09 6.53 23.35
CA ILE A 111 12.46 7.85 23.06
C ILE A 111 13.51 8.96 22.97
N ASP A 112 14.59 8.90 23.75
CA ASP A 112 15.71 9.85 23.66
C ASP A 112 16.46 9.74 22.32
N GLU A 113 16.58 8.54 21.74
CA GLU A 113 17.08 8.35 20.37
C GLU A 113 16.17 9.04 19.33
N VAL A 114 14.84 8.91 19.47
CA VAL A 114 13.87 9.59 18.60
C VAL A 114 14.07 11.11 18.67
N VAL A 115 14.22 11.67 19.88
CA VAL A 115 14.51 13.09 20.09
C VAL A 115 15.83 13.50 19.43
N GLY A 116 16.89 12.71 19.61
CA GLY A 116 18.19 12.94 18.99
C GLY A 116 18.13 12.96 17.45
N HIS A 117 17.36 12.06 16.86
CA HIS A 117 17.14 12.02 15.41
C HIS A 117 16.41 13.26 14.89
N ILE A 118 15.37 13.73 15.57
CA ILE A 118 14.63 14.95 15.21
C ILE A 118 15.55 16.18 15.31
N ASN A 119 16.32 16.27 16.40
CA ASN A 119 17.26 17.39 16.62
C ASN A 119 18.31 17.45 15.52
N ARG A 120 18.95 16.32 15.22
CA ARG A 120 19.95 16.22 14.15
C ARG A 120 19.39 16.65 12.79
N PHE A 121 18.15 16.31 12.49
CA PHE A 121 17.53 16.70 11.23
C PHE A 121 17.23 18.21 11.17
N THR A 122 16.68 18.77 12.25
CA THR A 122 16.24 20.18 12.32
C THR A 122 17.39 21.17 12.41
N GLU A 123 18.62 20.73 12.74
CA GLU A 123 19.85 21.55 12.66
C GLU A 123 20.05 22.18 11.27
N ASN A 124 19.72 21.45 10.21
CA ASN A 124 20.02 21.85 8.83
C ASN A 124 18.78 21.99 7.94
N ASN A 125 17.61 21.59 8.43
CA ASN A 125 16.38 21.53 7.65
C ASN A 125 15.25 22.30 8.35
N ALA A 126 14.91 23.46 7.79
CA ALA A 126 13.84 24.34 8.28
C ALA A 126 12.45 23.83 7.88
N GLU A 127 12.08 22.63 8.35
CA GLU A 127 10.84 21.94 8.01
C GLU A 127 9.91 21.83 9.22
N LEU A 128 8.62 21.61 8.96
CA LEU A 128 7.64 21.30 9.99
C LEU A 128 7.60 19.79 10.23
N ILE A 129 7.82 19.37 11.47
CA ILE A 129 7.67 17.98 11.92
C ILE A 129 6.52 17.91 12.92
N ILE A 130 5.62 16.94 12.73
CA ILE A 130 4.54 16.63 13.67
C ILE A 130 4.85 15.27 14.31
N VAL A 131 4.88 15.23 15.64
CA VAL A 131 5.08 14.01 16.42
C VAL A 131 3.83 13.77 17.24
N ASP A 132 3.07 12.75 16.87
CA ASP A 132 1.96 12.27 17.67
C ASP A 132 2.50 11.30 18.72
N ILE A 133 2.25 11.60 19.99
CA ILE A 133 2.53 10.74 21.14
C ILE A 133 1.22 10.10 21.56
N THR A 134 1.08 8.81 21.25
CA THR A 134 -0.14 8.04 21.50
C THR A 134 0.16 6.73 22.23
N HIS A 135 -0.87 6.03 22.70
CA HIS A 135 -0.76 4.73 23.37
C HIS A 135 0.28 4.69 24.49
N VAL A 136 0.36 5.77 25.27
CA VAL A 136 1.34 5.92 26.36
C VAL A 136 1.00 4.93 27.46
N MET A 137 1.92 4.01 27.73
CA MET A 137 1.70 2.95 28.71
C MET A 137 2.92 2.69 29.59
N SER A 138 2.70 1.97 30.69
CA SER A 138 3.75 1.53 31.60
C SER A 138 3.54 0.06 31.93
N LEU A 139 4.53 -0.77 31.62
CA LEU A 139 4.44 -2.23 31.68
C LEU A 139 5.57 -2.80 32.53
N LEU A 140 5.23 -3.75 33.41
CA LEU A 140 6.21 -4.63 34.05
C LEU A 140 6.22 -5.96 33.29
N ILE A 141 7.35 -6.27 32.66
CA ILE A 141 7.61 -7.53 31.96
C ILE A 141 8.34 -8.44 32.95
N THR A 142 7.63 -9.43 33.52
CA THR A 142 8.19 -10.35 34.53
C THR A 142 8.70 -11.64 33.89
N ASP A 143 7.79 -12.51 33.47
CA ASP A 143 8.05 -13.80 32.82
C ASP A 143 7.37 -13.87 31.46
N LEU A 144 7.87 -14.78 30.61
CA LEU A 144 7.50 -15.06 29.22
C LEU A 144 5.98 -15.07 28.89
N LEU A 145 5.06 -15.13 29.87
CA LEU A 145 3.61 -15.23 29.66
C LEU A 145 2.76 -14.27 30.50
N VAL A 146 3.33 -13.44 31.39
CA VAL A 146 2.54 -12.63 32.33
C VAL A 146 3.01 -11.19 32.34
N ILE A 147 2.10 -10.27 31.97
CA ILE A 147 2.23 -8.84 32.19
C ILE A 147 1.07 -8.42 33.08
N SER A 148 1.36 -7.78 34.21
CA SER A 148 0.33 -7.13 35.03
C SER A 148 0.29 -5.63 34.72
N PRO A 149 -0.89 -4.99 34.66
CA PRO A 149 -0.95 -3.53 34.76
C PRO A 149 -0.27 -3.17 36.08
N ALA A 150 0.73 -2.30 35.97
CA ALA A 150 1.63 -2.08 37.08
C ALA A 150 0.96 -1.30 38.20
N HIS A 151 0.34 -2.01 39.14
CA HIS A 151 -0.16 -1.40 40.38
C HIS A 151 0.96 -0.89 41.31
N SER A 152 2.23 -1.09 40.93
CA SER A 152 3.44 -0.76 41.72
C SER A 152 4.53 -0.03 40.93
N LEU A 153 4.26 0.48 39.72
CA LEU A 153 5.15 1.45 39.06
C LEU A 153 5.00 2.84 39.69
N PRO A 154 5.99 3.75 39.57
CA PRO A 154 5.83 5.14 39.98
C PRO A 154 4.51 5.68 39.46
N THR A 155 3.83 6.46 40.31
CA THR A 155 2.48 6.96 40.00
C THR A 155 2.47 7.52 38.58
N PRO A 156 1.39 7.34 37.79
CA PRO A 156 1.37 7.80 36.41
C PRO A 156 1.94 9.22 36.25
N SER A 157 1.64 10.14 37.17
CA SER A 157 2.20 11.49 37.24
C SER A 157 3.74 11.56 37.21
N GLU A 158 4.46 10.78 38.03
CA GLU A 158 5.93 10.79 38.10
C GLU A 158 6.56 10.17 36.83
N SER A 159 5.88 9.20 36.22
CA SER A 159 6.30 8.59 34.96
C SER A 159 6.14 9.56 33.78
N TRP A 160 5.06 10.34 33.77
CA TRP A 160 4.79 11.37 32.75
C TRP A 160 5.80 12.51 32.81
N ASP A 161 6.23 12.95 33.99
CA ASP A 161 7.23 14.02 34.12
C ASP A 161 8.58 13.64 33.49
N VAL A 162 9.01 12.38 33.63
CA VAL A 162 10.22 11.88 32.96
C VAL A 162 10.04 11.87 31.45
N LEU A 163 8.89 11.42 30.94
CA LEU A 163 8.60 11.44 29.51
C LEU A 163 8.59 12.88 28.97
N PHE A 164 7.95 13.81 29.68
CA PHE A 164 7.94 15.22 29.32
C PHE A 164 9.35 15.82 29.33
N TYR A 165 10.18 15.45 30.30
CA TYR A 165 11.58 15.88 30.34
C TYR A 165 12.35 15.42 29.10
N ILE A 166 12.21 14.15 28.70
CA ILE A 166 12.85 13.61 27.50
C ILE A 166 12.35 14.36 26.25
N LEU A 167 11.03 14.48 26.07
CA LEU A 167 10.42 15.14 24.92
C LEU A 167 10.73 16.65 24.85
N LYS A 168 10.92 17.31 26.00
CA LYS A 168 11.35 18.72 26.07
C LYS A 168 12.77 18.91 25.56
N GLY A 169 13.55 17.83 25.45
CA GLY A 169 14.84 17.81 24.76
C GLY A 169 14.75 18.03 23.25
N ILE A 170 13.55 18.04 22.65
CA ILE A 170 13.35 18.39 21.25
C ILE A 170 13.67 19.87 21.02
N ASN A 171 14.60 20.14 20.11
CA ASN A 171 14.93 21.46 19.62
C ASN A 171 13.82 21.96 18.69
N CYS A 172 13.66 23.30 18.61
CA CYS A 172 12.68 23.93 17.73
C CYS A 172 11.21 23.56 18.03
N LEU A 173 10.87 23.20 19.27
CA LEU A 173 9.48 23.03 19.69
C LEU A 173 8.64 24.25 19.32
N PHE A 174 7.49 23.99 18.70
CA PHE A 174 6.48 24.98 18.37
C PHE A 174 5.30 24.82 19.35
N PRO A 175 5.32 25.54 20.48
CA PRO A 175 4.31 25.36 21.52
C PRO A 175 2.99 26.04 21.15
N MET A 176 1.90 25.49 21.65
CA MET A 176 0.54 26.03 21.44
C MET A 176 0.41 27.50 21.88
N SER A 177 1.18 27.92 22.89
CA SER A 177 1.24 29.30 23.38
C SER A 177 1.70 30.31 22.32
N ARG A 178 2.45 29.90 21.29
CA ARG A 178 2.85 30.79 20.18
C ARG A 178 1.69 31.25 19.31
N VAL A 179 0.57 30.52 19.33
CA VAL A 179 -0.59 30.77 18.46
C VAL A 179 -1.89 30.97 19.24
N GLY A 180 -1.78 31.57 20.44
CA GLY A 180 -2.93 31.97 21.25
C GLY A 180 -3.40 30.93 22.27
N GLY A 181 -2.66 29.84 22.46
CA GLY A 181 -2.99 28.81 23.46
C GLY A 181 -4.38 28.21 23.21
N ASP A 182 -5.16 28.01 24.27
CA ASP A 182 -6.52 27.45 24.22
C ASP A 182 -7.54 28.31 23.45
N ASN A 183 -7.24 29.59 23.23
CA ASN A 183 -8.06 30.48 22.39
C ASN A 183 -7.63 30.47 20.92
N GLY A 184 -6.58 29.72 20.58
CA GLY A 184 -6.11 29.52 19.22
C GLY A 184 -7.08 28.70 18.37
N LYS A 185 -6.82 28.69 17.06
CA LYS A 185 -7.50 27.80 16.12
C LYS A 185 -6.93 26.37 16.22
N PRO A 186 -7.67 25.34 15.76
CA PRO A 186 -7.11 23.99 15.58
C PRO A 186 -5.87 24.00 14.68
N LEU A 187 -4.95 23.05 14.89
CA LEU A 187 -3.66 23.00 14.22
C LEU A 187 -3.80 22.96 12.69
N GLN A 188 -4.81 22.23 12.19
CA GLN A 188 -5.07 22.08 10.76
C GLN A 188 -5.38 23.40 10.03
N ASP A 189 -5.70 24.48 10.76
CA ASP A 189 -6.14 25.77 10.22
C ASP A 189 -5.02 26.80 10.11
N TYR A 190 -3.86 26.52 10.70
CA TYR A 190 -2.69 27.31 10.48
C TYR A 190 -2.07 26.98 9.13
N THR A 191 -1.52 28.02 8.51
CA THR A 191 -0.79 27.88 7.26
C THR A 191 0.60 27.31 7.53
N LEU A 192 1.21 26.66 6.54
CA LEU A 192 2.59 26.19 6.63
C LEU A 192 3.58 27.30 7.07
N ASP A 193 3.39 28.53 6.57
CA ASP A 193 4.20 29.70 6.91
C ASP A 193 4.12 30.11 8.38
N THR A 194 3.05 29.72 9.08
CA THR A 194 2.96 29.93 10.53
C THR A 194 4.08 29.20 11.27
N PHE A 195 4.55 28.07 10.73
CA PHE A 195 5.54 27.23 11.37
C PHE A 195 6.96 27.48 10.85
N ILE A 196 7.13 27.57 9.53
CA ILE A 196 8.46 27.60 8.89
C ILE A 196 8.71 28.84 8.03
N GLY A 197 7.84 29.85 8.14
CA GLY A 197 7.86 31.03 7.27
C GLY A 197 9.03 31.97 7.51
N ASP A 198 9.64 31.91 8.70
CA ASP A 198 10.85 32.65 9.09
C ASP A 198 12.14 31.93 8.70
N GLY A 199 12.04 30.78 8.02
CA GLY A 199 13.18 29.96 7.62
C GLY A 199 13.77 29.12 8.75
N LYS A 200 13.06 28.92 9.86
CA LYS A 200 13.44 28.00 10.95
C LYS A 200 12.60 26.73 10.93
N ALA A 201 13.15 25.66 11.52
CA ALA A 201 12.41 24.44 11.74
C ALA A 201 11.34 24.64 12.83
N ALA A 202 10.31 23.80 12.81
CA ALA A 202 9.28 23.76 13.83
C ALA A 202 8.89 22.32 14.11
N VAL A 203 8.86 21.94 15.39
CA VAL A 203 8.40 20.61 15.83
C VAL A 203 7.16 20.77 16.68
N VAL A 204 6.04 20.23 16.20
CA VAL A 204 4.79 20.16 16.95
C VAL A 204 4.69 18.77 17.57
N VAL A 205 4.58 18.70 18.89
CA VAL A 205 4.36 17.44 19.61
C VAL A 205 2.94 17.43 20.15
N ILE A 206 2.13 16.50 19.65
CA ILE A 206 0.73 16.31 20.05
C ILE A 206 0.67 15.10 20.98
N ILE A 207 0.14 15.24 22.19
CA ILE A 207 0.20 14.19 23.22
C ILE A 207 -1.21 13.83 23.69
N GLU A 208 -1.52 12.54 23.72
CA GLU A 208 -2.74 12.01 24.36
C GLU A 208 -2.72 12.20 25.89
N GLY A 209 -3.89 12.24 26.51
CA GLY A 209 -3.99 12.41 27.97
C GLY A 209 -4.36 13.83 28.38
N ASP A 210 -5.47 14.34 27.85
CA ASP A 210 -6.00 15.69 28.12
C ASP A 210 -6.25 15.96 29.62
N LYS A 211 -6.28 14.93 30.48
CA LYS A 211 -6.27 15.10 31.94
C LYS A 211 -5.05 15.86 32.48
N TYR A 212 -3.95 15.93 31.70
CA TYR A 212 -2.74 16.69 32.01
C TYR A 212 -2.60 17.96 31.16
N ARG A 213 -3.69 18.46 30.56
CA ARG A 213 -3.70 19.60 29.61
C ARG A 213 -2.80 20.76 30.02
N GLU A 214 -2.98 21.28 31.24
CA GLU A 214 -2.21 22.44 31.71
C GLU A 214 -0.71 22.16 31.76
N SER A 215 -0.32 20.96 32.23
CA SER A 215 1.08 20.53 32.26
C SER A 215 1.64 20.37 30.84
N LEU A 216 0.89 19.77 29.92
CA LEU A 216 1.29 19.63 28.51
C LEU A 216 1.58 20.99 27.88
N ILE A 217 0.66 21.95 28.03
CA ILE A 217 0.82 23.31 27.51
C ILE A 217 2.02 24.00 28.17
N GLY A 218 2.18 23.87 29.49
CA GLY A 218 3.30 24.43 30.25
C GLY A 218 4.67 23.91 29.82
N HIS A 219 4.73 22.66 29.33
CA HIS A 219 5.94 22.05 28.76
C HIS A 219 6.14 22.35 27.27
N GLY A 220 5.20 23.05 26.64
CA GLY A 220 5.27 23.44 25.24
C GLY A 220 4.71 22.41 24.26
N PHE A 221 3.91 21.46 24.74
CA PHE A 221 3.25 20.44 23.94
C PHE A 221 1.80 20.82 23.62
N TRP A 222 1.24 20.14 22.62
CA TRP A 222 -0.15 20.27 22.21
C TRP A 222 -0.95 19.11 22.81
N PRO A 223 -2.02 19.38 23.56
CA PRO A 223 -2.97 18.33 23.94
C PRO A 223 -3.64 17.74 22.70
N GLN A 224 -4.07 16.47 22.76
CA GLN A 224 -4.70 15.78 21.63
C GLN A 224 -6.05 16.39 21.24
N THR A 225 -6.79 16.94 22.21
CA THR A 225 -8.04 17.65 21.93
C THR A 225 -7.96 19.13 22.31
N THR A 226 -8.84 19.93 21.72
CA THR A 226 -9.12 21.31 22.11
C THR A 226 -9.97 21.34 23.38
N PRO A 227 -10.15 22.50 24.06
CA PRO A 227 -11.04 22.60 25.22
C PRO A 227 -12.50 22.23 24.93
N LYS A 228 -12.89 22.24 23.65
CA LYS A 228 -14.23 21.84 23.18
C LYS A 228 -14.36 20.34 22.91
N GLY A 229 -13.30 19.56 23.11
CA GLY A 229 -13.25 18.12 22.83
C GLY A 229 -13.04 17.75 21.36
N GLU A 230 -12.78 18.73 20.49
CA GLU A 230 -12.43 18.47 19.08
C GLU A 230 -10.95 18.09 18.95
N PRO A 231 -10.52 17.27 17.96
CA PRO A 231 -9.10 16.98 17.75
C PRO A 231 -8.27 18.25 17.50
N SER A 232 -7.12 18.36 18.16
CA SER A 232 -6.17 19.46 17.95
C SER A 232 -5.61 19.47 16.55
N LEU A 233 -5.45 18.29 15.93
CA LEU A 233 -5.15 18.12 14.52
C LEU A 233 -6.14 17.13 13.91
N ALA A 234 -7.10 17.62 13.14
CA ALA A 234 -7.99 16.76 12.38
C ALA A 234 -7.35 16.34 11.05
N VAL A 235 -7.10 15.04 10.87
CA VAL A 235 -6.46 14.50 9.67
C VAL A 235 -7.39 13.51 8.96
N LYS A 236 -7.54 13.66 7.64
CA LYS A 236 -8.18 12.67 6.78
C LYS A 236 -7.10 11.71 6.29
N GLU A 237 -6.91 10.65 7.07
CA GLU A 237 -5.88 9.65 6.84
C GLU A 237 -6.27 8.63 5.77
N MET A 238 -5.29 8.24 4.95
CA MET A 238 -5.39 7.17 3.98
C MET A 238 -4.30 6.13 4.26
N PRO A 239 -4.61 5.03 4.95
CA PRO A 239 -3.62 3.99 5.20
C PRO A 239 -3.32 3.22 3.91
N VAL A 240 -2.03 2.95 3.67
CA VAL A 240 -1.57 2.06 2.59
C VAL A 240 -1.47 0.62 3.10
N THR A 241 -0.95 0.46 4.31
CA THR A 241 -0.76 -0.83 4.98
C THR A 241 -1.90 -1.11 5.96
N ARG A 242 -1.86 -2.27 6.61
CA ARG A 242 -2.86 -2.66 7.61
C ARG A 242 -2.19 -3.39 8.75
N MET A 243 -2.87 -3.40 9.89
CA MET A 243 -2.51 -4.25 11.01
C MET A 243 -2.49 -5.73 10.62
N GLN A 244 -1.52 -6.45 11.20
CA GLN A 244 -1.41 -7.90 11.13
C GLN A 244 -2.58 -8.54 11.89
N GLY A 245 -3.24 -9.54 11.31
CA GLY A 245 -4.28 -10.29 12.02
C GLY A 245 -3.70 -11.31 13.00
N THR A 246 -4.49 -11.76 13.99
CA THR A 246 -4.05 -12.72 15.01
C THR A 246 -3.40 -13.99 14.42
N PHE A 247 -4.02 -14.59 13.39
CA PHE A 247 -3.47 -15.77 12.72
C PHE A 247 -2.13 -15.48 12.01
N GLU A 248 -2.00 -14.31 11.40
CA GLU A 248 -0.76 -13.88 10.74
C GLU A 248 0.35 -13.65 11.77
N ALA A 249 0.01 -13.09 12.94
CA ALA A 249 0.95 -12.92 14.05
C ALA A 249 1.47 -14.25 14.56
N ILE A 250 0.58 -15.21 14.85
CA ILE A 250 0.96 -16.57 15.30
C ILE A 250 1.86 -17.25 14.26
N THR A 251 1.46 -17.23 12.98
CA THR A 251 2.24 -17.87 11.92
C THR A 251 3.58 -17.19 11.69
N SER A 252 3.72 -15.89 11.95
CA SER A 252 4.97 -15.15 11.72
C SER A 252 6.12 -15.56 12.65
N LEU A 253 5.81 -16.22 13.77
CA LEU A 253 6.80 -16.80 14.68
C LEU A 253 7.56 -17.98 14.05
N VAL A 254 6.95 -18.64 13.06
CA VAL A 254 7.49 -19.85 12.40
C VAL A 254 7.69 -19.68 10.89
N LEU A 255 6.94 -18.77 10.24
CA LEU A 255 6.97 -18.51 8.80
C LEU A 255 7.27 -17.02 8.54
N PRO A 256 8.45 -16.68 7.99
CA PRO A 256 8.82 -15.29 7.77
C PRO A 256 7.85 -14.52 6.87
N GLY A 257 7.17 -15.19 5.93
CA GLY A 257 6.28 -14.57 4.94
C GLY A 257 5.07 -13.82 5.52
N THR A 258 4.68 -14.09 6.77
CA THR A 258 3.58 -13.39 7.45
C THR A 258 4.05 -12.32 8.44
N ALA A 259 5.36 -12.04 8.50
CA ALA A 259 5.90 -10.93 9.28
C ALA A 259 5.29 -9.58 8.85
N VAL A 260 5.14 -8.65 9.79
CA VAL A 260 4.52 -7.34 9.58
C VAL A 260 5.12 -6.61 8.37
N LEU A 261 6.45 -6.54 8.27
CA LEU A 261 7.14 -5.91 7.13
C LEU A 261 6.86 -6.60 5.79
N ASN A 262 6.70 -7.92 5.76
CA ASN A 262 6.40 -8.65 4.53
C ASN A 262 4.95 -8.44 4.08
N LEU A 263 4.01 -8.38 5.04
CA LEU A 263 2.62 -8.01 4.78
C LEU A 263 2.51 -6.56 4.30
N ALA A 264 3.27 -5.64 4.91
CA ALA A 264 3.36 -4.25 4.50
C ALA A 264 3.86 -4.13 3.05
N ALA A 265 4.95 -4.82 2.70
CA ALA A 265 5.49 -4.85 1.33
C ALA A 265 4.43 -5.30 0.32
N LYS A 266 3.75 -6.42 0.60
CA LYS A 266 2.68 -6.95 -0.26
C LYS A 266 1.53 -5.95 -0.41
N ARG A 267 1.11 -5.29 0.69
CA ARG A 267 0.05 -4.29 0.65
C ARG A 267 0.45 -3.04 -0.12
N GLN A 268 1.68 -2.56 0.01
CA GLN A 268 2.20 -1.46 -0.81
C GLN A 268 2.11 -1.81 -2.31
N GLU A 269 2.55 -3.00 -2.71
CA GLU A 269 2.46 -3.46 -4.11
C GLU A 269 1.03 -3.55 -4.63
N GLU A 270 0.09 -4.03 -3.81
CA GLU A 270 -1.33 -4.10 -4.17
C GLU A 270 -1.98 -2.72 -4.25
N ARG A 271 -1.54 -1.76 -3.41
CA ARG A 271 -2.23 -0.48 -3.21
C ARG A 271 -1.68 0.64 -4.10
N PHE A 272 -0.36 0.72 -4.30
CA PHE A 272 0.29 1.81 -5.03
C PHE A 272 -0.24 2.04 -6.46
N PRO A 273 -0.52 1.01 -7.28
CA PRO A 273 -1.08 1.24 -8.62
C PRO A 273 -2.42 1.97 -8.63
N TRP A 274 -3.17 1.90 -7.53
CA TRP A 274 -4.53 2.41 -7.41
C TRP A 274 -4.65 3.65 -6.53
N LEU A 275 -3.67 3.90 -5.67
CA LEU A 275 -3.75 4.89 -4.60
C LEU A 275 -4.11 6.29 -5.12
N LEU A 276 -3.43 6.78 -6.17
CA LEU A 276 -3.74 8.10 -6.73
C LEU A 276 -5.17 8.19 -7.29
N GLN A 277 -5.61 7.17 -8.03
CA GLN A 277 -6.96 7.19 -8.60
C GLN A 277 -8.03 7.06 -7.52
N ASP A 278 -7.76 6.31 -6.46
CA ASP A 278 -8.64 6.21 -5.31
C ASP A 278 -8.74 7.53 -4.53
N ILE A 279 -7.64 8.30 -4.45
CA ILE A 279 -7.67 9.64 -3.86
C ILE A 279 -8.44 10.62 -4.77
N ALA A 280 -8.28 10.53 -6.10
CA ALA A 280 -9.03 11.34 -7.06
C ALA A 280 -10.55 11.04 -7.05
N ARG A 281 -10.94 9.80 -6.71
CA ARG A 281 -12.33 9.37 -6.53
C ARG A 281 -13.09 10.27 -5.56
N ASP A 282 -12.46 10.61 -4.43
CA ASP A 282 -13.04 11.36 -3.32
C ASP A 282 -12.48 12.79 -3.24
N ARG A 283 -12.39 13.46 -4.39
CA ARG A 283 -12.06 14.90 -4.50
C ARG A 283 -10.73 15.29 -3.84
N LEU A 284 -9.79 14.34 -3.78
CA LEU A 284 -8.48 14.54 -3.19
C LEU A 284 -8.55 14.96 -1.72
N GLU A 285 -9.56 14.59 -0.91
CA GLU A 285 -9.73 15.11 0.46
C GLU A 285 -8.73 14.59 1.51
N VAL A 286 -7.80 13.69 1.14
CA VAL A 286 -6.78 13.10 2.04
C VAL A 286 -5.71 14.09 2.49
N SER A 287 -5.54 14.29 3.79
CA SER A 287 -4.50 15.18 4.37
C SER A 287 -3.32 14.44 4.99
N ALA A 288 -3.34 13.11 5.04
CA ALA A 288 -2.15 12.31 5.30
C ALA A 288 -2.25 10.95 4.64
N ILE A 289 -1.13 10.47 4.08
CA ILE A 289 -0.98 9.08 3.67
C ILE A 289 0.00 8.46 4.66
N LEU A 290 -0.41 7.36 5.30
CA LEU A 290 0.40 6.65 6.28
C LEU A 290 0.70 5.22 5.83
N MET A 291 1.90 4.75 6.13
CA MET A 291 2.29 3.38 5.82
C MET A 291 3.39 2.87 6.76
N ASP A 292 3.43 1.54 6.87
CA ASP A 292 4.56 0.78 7.37
C ASP A 292 5.62 0.61 6.27
N LYS A 293 6.83 0.20 6.65
CA LYS A 293 7.95 -0.13 5.75
C LYS A 293 8.30 1.04 4.81
N ILE A 294 8.69 2.16 5.40
CA ILE A 294 9.25 3.29 4.64
C ILE A 294 10.67 2.96 4.19
N GLU A 295 10.91 2.92 2.87
CA GLU A 295 12.22 2.53 2.31
C GLU A 295 12.77 3.51 1.27
N ASN A 296 11.89 4.29 0.66
CA ASN A 296 12.21 5.21 -0.44
C ASN A 296 11.28 6.43 -0.40
N ALA A 297 11.38 7.29 -1.42
CA ALA A 297 10.58 8.52 -1.53
C ALA A 297 9.16 8.29 -2.10
N ASP A 298 8.63 7.06 -2.15
CA ASP A 298 7.30 6.79 -2.70
C ASP A 298 6.21 7.55 -1.94
N LEU A 299 6.28 7.54 -0.61
CA LEU A 299 5.29 8.24 0.22
C LEU A 299 5.29 9.76 -0.04
N LEU A 300 6.49 10.37 -0.12
CA LEU A 300 6.63 11.76 -0.51
C LEU A 300 6.09 12.02 -1.92
N THR A 301 6.34 11.10 -2.86
CA THR A 301 5.87 11.19 -4.25
C THR A 301 4.34 11.26 -4.33
N PHE A 302 3.62 10.40 -3.60
CA PHE A 302 2.16 10.46 -3.52
C PHE A 302 1.67 11.75 -2.87
N CYS A 303 2.18 12.08 -1.68
CA CYS A 303 1.72 13.22 -0.88
C CYS A 303 1.94 14.57 -1.58
N LEU A 304 3.12 14.75 -2.22
CA LEU A 304 3.41 15.97 -2.96
C LEU A 304 2.51 16.10 -4.20
N ALA A 305 2.26 15.00 -4.92
CA ALA A 305 1.36 15.01 -6.06
C ALA A 305 -0.08 15.38 -5.67
N VAL A 306 -0.59 14.80 -4.56
CA VAL A 306 -1.93 15.13 -4.02
C VAL A 306 -2.01 16.60 -3.61
N THR A 307 -1.02 17.08 -2.86
CA THR A 307 -0.98 18.47 -2.38
C THR A 307 -0.98 19.46 -3.55
N LEU A 308 -0.13 19.25 -4.54
CA LEU A 308 -0.02 20.14 -5.69
C LEU A 308 -1.29 20.07 -6.58
N CYS A 309 -1.87 18.89 -6.77
CA CYS A 309 -3.08 18.72 -7.57
C CYS A 309 -4.28 19.49 -6.99
N ARG A 310 -4.41 19.58 -5.66
CA ARG A 310 -5.44 20.41 -5.00
C ARG A 310 -5.29 21.90 -5.30
N LYS A 311 -4.05 22.37 -5.43
CA LYS A 311 -3.72 23.80 -5.56
C LYS A 311 -3.82 24.31 -6.99
N ARG A 312 -3.59 23.45 -7.98
CA ARG A 312 -3.58 23.84 -9.39
C ARG A 312 -4.96 23.67 -10.01
N SER A 313 -5.35 24.65 -10.82
CA SER A 313 -6.65 24.69 -11.51
C SER A 313 -6.48 24.45 -13.01
N GLY A 314 -7.49 23.87 -13.65
CA GLY A 314 -7.53 23.70 -15.10
C GLY A 314 -6.89 22.39 -15.58
N ASP A 315 -6.24 22.46 -16.75
CA ASP A 315 -5.72 21.30 -17.49
C ASP A 315 -4.25 20.98 -17.20
N GLU A 316 -3.71 21.58 -16.14
CA GLU A 316 -2.32 21.41 -15.75
C GLU A 316 -2.06 19.99 -15.22
N ILE A 317 -1.05 19.34 -15.79
CA ILE A 317 -0.57 18.03 -15.33
C ILE A 317 0.34 18.24 -14.11
N ILE A 318 0.17 17.43 -13.08
CA ILE A 318 1.12 17.30 -11.97
C ILE A 318 1.92 16.03 -12.17
N ILE A 319 3.24 16.15 -12.21
CA ILE A 319 4.16 15.02 -12.35
C ILE A 319 5.18 15.12 -11.21
N VAL A 320 5.25 14.08 -10.38
CA VAL A 320 6.24 13.96 -9.31
C VAL A 320 7.02 12.68 -9.50
N TYR A 321 8.35 12.80 -9.58
CA TYR A 321 9.26 11.67 -9.77
C TYR A 321 10.32 11.61 -8.66
N GLY A 322 10.34 10.51 -7.90
CA GLY A 322 11.26 10.33 -6.77
C GLY A 322 11.13 11.44 -5.71
N GLY A 323 9.91 11.92 -5.46
CA GLY A 323 9.63 13.02 -4.53
C GLY A 323 9.97 14.42 -5.04
N SER A 324 10.35 14.57 -6.32
CA SER A 324 10.63 15.88 -6.93
C SER A 324 9.57 16.23 -7.96
N LEU A 325 9.09 17.48 -7.94
CA LEU A 325 8.17 18.01 -8.94
C LEU A 325 8.89 18.20 -10.28
N VAL A 326 8.34 17.63 -11.34
CA VAL A 326 8.84 17.85 -12.71
C VAL A 326 8.31 19.20 -13.22
N PRO A 327 9.18 20.16 -13.60
CA PRO A 327 8.76 21.47 -14.07
C PRO A 327 7.96 21.41 -15.37
N SER A 328 6.93 22.26 -15.50
CA SER A 328 6.10 22.36 -16.71
C SER A 328 6.85 22.83 -17.94
N SER A 329 7.99 23.50 -17.77
CA SER A 329 8.89 23.94 -18.84
C SER A 329 9.84 22.85 -19.34
N SER A 330 9.85 21.65 -18.75
CA SER A 330 10.78 20.57 -19.11
C SER A 330 10.31 19.77 -20.33
N SER A 331 11.26 19.17 -21.06
CA SER A 331 10.95 18.22 -22.14
C SER A 331 10.20 16.99 -21.62
N ALA A 332 10.55 16.52 -20.41
CA ALA A 332 9.88 15.41 -19.74
C ALA A 332 8.37 15.66 -19.57
N TYR A 333 8.01 16.87 -19.15
CA TYR A 333 6.62 17.29 -19.04
C TYR A 333 5.90 17.25 -20.39
N ALA A 334 6.52 17.79 -21.44
CA ALA A 334 5.97 17.77 -22.79
C ALA A 334 5.77 16.34 -23.33
N SER A 335 6.69 15.42 -23.04
CA SER A 335 6.56 14.01 -23.40
C SER A 335 5.39 13.33 -22.69
N VAL A 336 5.19 13.58 -21.40
CA VAL A 336 4.04 13.03 -20.65
C VAL A 336 2.72 13.64 -21.13
N ARG A 337 2.67 14.95 -21.40
CA ARG A 337 1.52 15.62 -22.02
C ARG A 337 1.15 14.95 -23.35
N SER A 338 2.14 14.78 -24.24
CA SER A 338 1.93 14.10 -25.53
C SER A 338 1.43 12.67 -25.36
N ALA A 339 1.95 11.91 -24.38
CA ALA A 339 1.50 10.56 -24.09
C ALA A 339 0.05 10.53 -23.58
N ILE A 340 -0.36 11.48 -22.75
CA ILE A 340 -1.75 11.64 -22.29
C ILE A 340 -2.67 11.96 -23.47
N ASP A 341 -2.29 12.92 -24.31
CA ASP A 341 -3.12 13.42 -25.41
C ASP A 341 -3.31 12.34 -26.49
N GLN A 342 -2.26 11.56 -26.76
CA GLN A 342 -2.29 10.41 -27.68
C GLN A 342 -2.81 9.13 -27.02
N ARG A 343 -3.07 9.15 -25.70
CA ARG A 343 -3.46 7.98 -24.89
C ARG A 343 -2.48 6.82 -25.06
N ASN A 344 -1.18 7.07 -24.97
CA ASN A 344 -0.11 6.09 -25.09
C ASN A 344 0.56 5.84 -23.73
N GLY A 345 1.08 4.62 -23.53
CA GLY A 345 1.94 4.34 -22.39
C GLY A 345 3.29 5.05 -22.52
N ILE A 346 3.89 5.44 -21.39
CA ILE A 346 5.26 5.97 -21.35
C ILE A 346 6.01 5.42 -20.13
N THR A 347 7.25 5.00 -20.32
CA THR A 347 8.07 4.43 -19.23
C THR A 347 8.56 5.53 -18.29
N ALA A 348 8.36 5.34 -16.98
CA ALA A 348 8.95 6.20 -15.97
C ALA A 348 10.42 5.85 -15.76
N SER A 349 11.36 6.70 -16.16
CA SER A 349 12.80 6.41 -16.09
C SER A 349 13.64 7.65 -15.77
N ASN A 350 14.87 7.42 -15.33
CA ASN A 350 15.86 8.49 -15.14
C ASN A 350 16.21 9.20 -16.45
N SER A 351 16.13 8.49 -17.59
CA SER A 351 16.34 9.12 -18.90
C SER A 351 15.24 10.12 -19.24
N LEU A 352 14.01 9.90 -18.75
CA LEU A 352 12.90 10.81 -18.96
C LEU A 352 12.89 11.96 -17.94
N PHE A 353 13.01 11.66 -16.65
CA PHE A 353 12.75 12.63 -15.56
C PHE A 353 13.99 13.15 -14.84
N SER A 354 15.19 12.72 -15.26
CA SER A 354 16.46 12.87 -14.52
C SER A 354 16.49 12.05 -13.22
N ASP A 355 17.68 11.54 -12.89
CA ASP A 355 17.86 10.76 -11.68
C ASP A 355 17.89 11.66 -10.44
N THR A 356 16.79 11.70 -9.70
CA THR A 356 16.68 12.47 -8.45
C THR A 356 17.28 11.74 -7.26
N TRP A 357 17.46 10.42 -7.34
CA TRP A 357 18.01 9.58 -6.27
C TRP A 357 18.90 8.50 -6.85
N HIS A 358 20.20 8.80 -6.94
CA HIS A 358 21.16 7.90 -7.57
C HIS A 358 21.20 6.53 -6.88
N GLY A 359 20.87 5.49 -7.64
CA GLY A 359 20.92 4.09 -7.21
C GLY A 359 19.80 3.66 -6.24
N LEU A 360 18.80 4.51 -5.96
CA LEU A 360 17.63 4.11 -5.18
C LEU A 360 16.38 3.94 -6.07
N PRO A 361 15.50 2.98 -5.75
CA PRO A 361 14.22 2.83 -6.42
C PRO A 361 13.38 4.10 -6.28
N LYS A 362 12.87 4.61 -7.40
CA LYS A 362 11.93 5.73 -7.46
C LYS A 362 10.58 5.29 -8.00
N SER A 363 9.60 6.16 -7.86
CA SER A 363 8.33 6.06 -8.58
C SER A 363 7.92 7.40 -9.16
N CYS A 364 6.98 7.34 -10.10
CA CYS A 364 6.36 8.49 -10.74
C CYS A 364 4.87 8.53 -10.40
N ALA A 365 4.40 9.65 -9.86
CA ALA A 365 2.99 9.97 -9.69
C ALA A 365 2.57 11.04 -10.70
N VAL A 366 1.46 10.80 -11.40
CA VAL A 366 0.89 11.74 -12.38
C VAL A 366 -0.58 11.97 -12.07
N PHE A 367 -0.96 13.24 -11.90
CA PHE A 367 -2.35 13.68 -11.98
C PHE A 367 -2.56 14.53 -13.22
N TYR A 368 -3.69 14.32 -13.90
CA TYR A 368 -4.11 15.13 -15.03
C TYR A 368 -5.63 15.16 -15.12
N ARG A 369 -6.16 16.17 -15.79
CA ARG A 369 -7.59 16.24 -16.14
C ARG A 369 -7.78 15.84 -17.59
N GLN A 370 -8.79 15.01 -17.83
CA GLN A 370 -9.23 14.63 -19.16
C GLN A 370 -10.70 14.24 -19.07
N ASP A 371 -11.54 14.77 -19.96
CA ASP A 371 -12.98 14.47 -20.01
C ASP A 371 -13.69 14.81 -18.66
N ASP A 372 -13.38 15.98 -18.07
CA ASP A 372 -13.88 16.45 -16.76
C ASP A 372 -13.56 15.56 -15.54
N ILE A 373 -12.74 14.53 -15.73
CA ILE A 373 -12.32 13.61 -14.67
C ILE A 373 -10.85 13.86 -14.32
N ILE A 374 -10.57 13.94 -13.02
CA ILE A 374 -9.19 13.92 -12.51
C ILE A 374 -8.73 12.46 -12.50
N LYS A 375 -7.66 12.18 -13.25
CA LYS A 375 -7.09 10.85 -13.44
C LYS A 375 -5.72 10.79 -12.76
N GLY A 376 -5.53 9.76 -11.95
CA GLY A 376 -4.26 9.44 -11.28
C GLY A 376 -3.58 8.25 -11.96
N ARG A 377 -2.28 8.34 -12.22
CA ARG A 377 -1.45 7.24 -12.72
C ARG A 377 -0.15 7.17 -11.93
N TRP A 378 0.27 5.95 -11.63
CA TRP A 378 1.50 5.69 -10.89
C TRP A 378 2.29 4.57 -11.55
N ALA A 379 3.62 4.67 -11.52
CA ALA A 379 4.52 3.63 -11.97
C ALA A 379 5.82 3.64 -11.15
N ARG A 380 6.36 2.46 -10.83
CA ARG A 380 7.76 2.35 -10.39
C ARG A 380 8.69 2.76 -11.54
N GLU A 381 9.90 3.18 -11.19
CA GLU A 381 10.97 3.35 -12.17
C GLU A 381 11.15 2.07 -13.00
N GLY A 382 11.26 2.22 -14.32
CA GLY A 382 11.30 1.14 -15.30
C GLY A 382 9.93 0.64 -15.77
N ALA A 383 8.84 0.95 -15.05
CA ALA A 383 7.48 0.56 -15.44
C ALA A 383 6.76 1.64 -16.27
N SER A 384 5.73 1.22 -17.00
CA SER A 384 4.93 2.13 -17.84
C SER A 384 3.86 2.85 -17.03
N LEU A 385 3.80 4.17 -17.15
CA LEU A 385 2.60 4.96 -16.90
C LEU A 385 1.56 4.62 -17.98
N ARG A 386 0.46 3.99 -17.59
CA ARG A 386 -0.57 3.46 -18.52
C ARG A 386 -1.66 4.50 -18.80
N PHE A 387 -1.42 5.40 -19.76
CA PHE A 387 -2.47 6.31 -20.30
C PHE A 387 -3.29 5.65 -21.43
N ASP A 388 -2.84 4.49 -21.89
CA ASP A 388 -3.44 3.64 -22.92
C ASP A 388 -4.59 2.77 -22.41
N VAL A 389 -4.82 2.71 -21.09
CA VAL A 389 -5.94 2.02 -20.46
C VAL A 389 -6.82 3.03 -19.75
N ASP A 390 -8.09 3.11 -20.17
CA ASP A 390 -8.99 4.18 -19.73
C ASP A 390 -10.47 3.87 -19.95
N ILE A 391 -11.35 4.53 -19.19
CA ILE A 391 -12.79 4.52 -19.41
C ILE A 391 -13.17 5.84 -20.09
N VAL A 392 -13.76 5.75 -21.29
CA VAL A 392 -14.05 6.91 -22.15
C VAL A 392 -15.47 7.42 -21.90
N SER A 393 -16.45 6.53 -21.82
CA SER A 393 -17.84 6.89 -21.51
C SER A 393 -18.58 5.69 -20.92
N ALA A 394 -19.56 5.93 -20.05
CA ALA A 394 -20.44 4.89 -19.54
C ALA A 394 -21.88 5.41 -19.50
N HIS A 395 -22.79 4.67 -20.14
CA HIS A 395 -24.21 5.01 -20.18
C HIS A 395 -25.03 3.88 -19.58
N TYR A 396 -26.04 4.19 -18.78
CA TYR A 396 -26.96 3.21 -18.22
C TYR A 396 -28.40 3.67 -18.37
N GLY A 397 -29.23 2.85 -19.00
CA GLY A 397 -30.62 3.22 -19.34
C GLY A 397 -30.73 4.47 -20.22
N GLY A 398 -29.67 4.79 -20.99
CA GLY A 398 -29.60 5.97 -21.84
C GLY A 398 -29.14 7.27 -21.15
N LYS A 399 -28.74 7.22 -19.88
CA LYS A 399 -28.14 8.38 -19.18
C LYS A 399 -26.64 8.18 -19.02
N ASP A 400 -25.86 9.26 -19.14
CA ASP A 400 -24.44 9.26 -18.75
C ASP A 400 -24.33 9.05 -17.23
N ILE A 401 -23.47 8.13 -16.84
CA ILE A 401 -23.20 7.77 -15.44
C ILE A 401 -21.72 7.92 -15.07
N LEU A 402 -20.87 8.38 -16.00
CA LEU A 402 -19.44 8.44 -15.77
C LEU A 402 -19.06 9.64 -14.91
N ASP A 403 -19.13 9.45 -13.60
CA ASP A 403 -18.49 10.33 -12.63
C ASP A 403 -17.16 9.74 -12.12
N ARG A 404 -16.42 10.49 -11.31
CA ARG A 404 -15.15 10.06 -10.69
C ARG A 404 -15.25 8.76 -9.85
N ARG A 405 -16.41 8.44 -9.27
CA ARG A 405 -16.63 7.19 -8.53
C ARG A 405 -16.89 6.02 -9.47
N MET A 406 -17.72 6.24 -10.49
CA MET A 406 -17.97 5.24 -11.54
C MET A 406 -16.70 4.93 -12.33
N TYR A 407 -15.94 5.97 -12.70
CA TYR A 407 -14.66 5.85 -13.37
C TYR A 407 -13.69 4.95 -12.61
N TYR A 408 -13.51 5.18 -11.31
CA TYR A 408 -12.65 4.32 -10.48
C TYR A 408 -13.10 2.86 -10.49
N LYS A 409 -14.40 2.59 -10.32
CA LYS A 409 -14.95 1.22 -10.33
C LYS A 409 -14.70 0.54 -11.68
N LEU A 410 -15.07 1.20 -12.77
CA LEU A 410 -14.92 0.62 -14.11
C LEU A 410 -13.45 0.43 -14.49
N LEU A 411 -12.57 1.35 -14.12
CA LEU A 411 -11.13 1.21 -14.33
C LEU A 411 -10.55 0.02 -13.54
N ARG A 412 -11.00 -0.20 -12.31
CA ARG A 412 -10.63 -1.38 -11.51
C ARG A 412 -11.11 -2.67 -12.17
N ALA A 413 -12.36 -2.72 -12.60
CA ALA A 413 -12.89 -3.87 -13.33
C ALA A 413 -12.14 -4.12 -14.65
N LEU A 414 -11.65 -3.07 -15.31
CA LEU A 414 -10.87 -3.19 -16.55
C LEU A 414 -9.45 -3.74 -16.31
N CYS A 415 -8.76 -3.34 -15.24
CA CYS A 415 -7.33 -3.72 -15.05
C CYS A 415 -7.06 -4.72 -13.91
N ALA A 416 -8.01 -4.97 -13.00
CA ALA A 416 -7.78 -5.75 -11.78
C ALA A 416 -8.60 -7.05 -11.70
N ASP A 417 -9.27 -7.45 -12.78
CA ASP A 417 -10.14 -8.64 -12.82
C ASP A 417 -11.27 -8.58 -11.76
N GLU A 418 -11.76 -7.37 -11.50
CA GLU A 418 -12.92 -7.15 -10.63
C GLU A 418 -14.21 -7.25 -11.45
N SER A 419 -15.22 -7.92 -10.90
CA SER A 419 -16.54 -7.98 -11.50
C SER A 419 -17.44 -6.89 -10.94
N ILE A 420 -18.27 -6.31 -11.80
CA ILE A 420 -19.32 -5.36 -11.41
C ILE A 420 -20.64 -5.88 -11.98
N THR A 421 -21.57 -6.26 -11.11
CA THR A 421 -22.94 -6.60 -11.54
C THR A 421 -23.65 -5.33 -12.01
N VAL A 422 -24.21 -5.33 -13.21
CA VAL A 422 -25.01 -4.21 -13.74
C VAL A 422 -26.35 -4.16 -13.03
N ASN A 423 -26.58 -3.15 -12.20
CA ASN A 423 -27.89 -2.87 -11.59
C ASN A 423 -27.92 -1.41 -11.13
N ASN A 424 -29.06 -0.94 -10.63
CA ASN A 424 -29.20 0.42 -10.14
C ASN A 424 -28.23 0.75 -9.00
N GLN A 425 -28.00 -0.20 -8.09
CA GLN A 425 -27.11 0.01 -6.94
C GLN A 425 -25.66 0.22 -7.38
N SER A 426 -25.19 -0.52 -8.37
CA SER A 426 -23.81 -0.42 -8.86
C SER A 426 -23.63 0.76 -9.82
N MET A 427 -24.56 0.97 -10.75
CA MET A 427 -24.49 1.94 -11.86
C MET A 427 -24.89 3.35 -11.45
N VAL A 428 -25.92 3.50 -10.60
CA VAL A 428 -26.44 4.81 -10.16
C VAL A 428 -26.54 4.90 -8.64
N GLY A 429 -25.95 3.98 -7.89
CA GLY A 429 -25.80 4.03 -6.43
C GLY A 429 -27.07 3.79 -5.60
N THR A 430 -28.26 3.71 -6.22
CA THR A 430 -29.55 3.50 -5.54
C THR A 430 -30.66 3.26 -6.56
N ASP A 431 -31.65 2.44 -6.21
CA ASP A 431 -32.89 2.27 -7.00
C ASP A 431 -33.70 3.56 -7.13
N LYS A 432 -33.56 4.52 -6.21
CA LYS A 432 -34.26 5.82 -6.30
C LYS A 432 -33.79 6.67 -7.48
N ARG A 433 -32.62 6.35 -8.06
CA ARG A 433 -32.06 7.03 -9.23
C ARG A 433 -32.18 6.19 -10.50
N ASP A 434 -33.05 5.17 -10.50
CA ASP A 434 -33.30 4.35 -11.69
C ASP A 434 -33.65 5.25 -12.89
N PRO A 435 -32.84 5.22 -13.98
CA PRO A 435 -33.10 6.07 -15.14
C PRO A 435 -34.37 5.67 -15.90
N LYS A 436 -34.84 4.42 -15.76
CA LYS A 436 -36.04 3.85 -16.39
C LYS A 436 -36.70 2.81 -15.45
N PRO A 437 -37.48 3.25 -14.44
CA PRO A 437 -38.12 2.35 -13.48
C PRO A 437 -39.00 1.29 -14.15
N GLY A 438 -38.85 0.03 -13.72
CA GLY A 438 -39.65 -1.09 -14.21
C GLY A 438 -39.29 -1.59 -15.62
N VAL A 439 -38.25 -1.04 -16.23
CA VAL A 439 -37.75 -1.45 -17.56
C VAL A 439 -36.35 -2.02 -17.41
N GLU A 440 -36.07 -3.13 -18.10
CA GLU A 440 -34.73 -3.69 -18.21
C GLU A 440 -33.82 -2.67 -18.91
N LYS A 441 -32.68 -2.36 -18.28
CA LYS A 441 -31.74 -1.35 -18.79
C LYS A 441 -30.53 -2.01 -19.42
N GLU A 442 -29.97 -1.30 -20.39
CA GLU A 442 -28.67 -1.62 -20.95
C GLU A 442 -27.60 -0.67 -20.37
N CYS A 443 -26.43 -1.21 -20.07
CA CYS A 443 -25.22 -0.48 -19.74
C CYS A 443 -24.25 -0.55 -20.93
N ILE A 444 -23.88 0.59 -21.50
CA ILE A 444 -22.95 0.68 -22.63
C ILE A 444 -21.68 1.37 -22.16
N ILE A 445 -20.56 0.66 -22.20
CA ILE A 445 -19.27 1.15 -21.75
C ILE A 445 -18.32 1.24 -22.94
N LYS A 446 -17.78 2.43 -23.18
CA LYS A 446 -16.67 2.67 -24.11
C LYS A 446 -15.38 2.78 -23.30
N TYR A 447 -14.39 1.97 -23.64
CA TYR A 447 -13.13 1.91 -22.92
C TYR A 447 -11.96 1.67 -23.86
N ARG A 448 -10.75 1.94 -23.38
CA ARG A 448 -9.49 1.65 -24.03
C ARG A 448 -8.73 0.57 -23.27
N ALA A 449 -8.19 -0.39 -24.00
CA ALA A 449 -7.31 -1.44 -23.48
C ALA A 449 -6.08 -1.55 -24.39
N GLY A 450 -5.02 -0.80 -24.08
CA GLY A 450 -3.90 -0.67 -25.01
C GLY A 450 -4.29 0.20 -26.20
N SER A 451 -3.87 -0.16 -27.42
CA SER A 451 -4.16 0.61 -28.64
C SER A 451 -5.61 0.52 -29.12
N GLN A 452 -6.42 -0.39 -28.56
CA GLN A 452 -7.79 -0.63 -29.01
C GLN A 452 -8.79 0.18 -28.19
N THR A 453 -9.81 0.71 -28.89
CA THR A 453 -11.00 1.29 -28.27
C THR A 453 -12.17 0.35 -28.53
N GLU A 454 -12.82 -0.13 -27.47
CA GLU A 454 -13.97 -1.02 -27.54
C GLU A 454 -15.22 -0.33 -26.98
N THR A 455 -16.38 -0.74 -27.46
CA THR A 455 -17.68 -0.38 -26.88
C THR A 455 -18.44 -1.67 -26.62
N LYS A 456 -18.78 -1.94 -25.35
CA LYS A 456 -19.47 -3.16 -24.93
C LYS A 456 -20.81 -2.85 -24.28
N PRO A 457 -21.91 -3.43 -24.78
CA PRO A 457 -23.19 -3.44 -24.09
C PRO A 457 -23.26 -4.57 -23.06
N PHE A 458 -23.93 -4.31 -21.94
CA PHE A 458 -24.22 -5.25 -20.87
C PHE A 458 -25.68 -5.11 -20.46
N LYS A 459 -26.41 -6.23 -20.37
CA LYS A 459 -27.78 -6.22 -19.86
C LYS A 459 -27.79 -6.05 -18.34
N GLU A 460 -28.90 -5.53 -17.81
CA GLU A 460 -29.13 -5.51 -16.37
C GLU A 460 -28.98 -6.92 -15.76
N TYR A 461 -28.46 -6.98 -14.54
CA TYR A 461 -28.11 -8.18 -13.78
C TYR A 461 -26.99 -9.05 -14.37
N THR A 462 -26.33 -8.62 -15.44
CA THR A 462 -25.10 -9.29 -15.93
C THR A 462 -23.86 -8.76 -15.22
N SER A 463 -22.80 -9.57 -15.13
CA SER A 463 -21.51 -9.12 -14.63
C SER A 463 -20.69 -8.51 -15.76
N ILE A 464 -20.19 -7.29 -15.54
CA ILE A 464 -19.21 -6.67 -16.43
C ILE A 464 -17.92 -7.50 -16.37
N GLN A 465 -17.47 -7.93 -17.54
CA GLN A 465 -16.23 -8.65 -17.76
C GLN A 465 -15.57 -8.03 -18.99
N PHE A 466 -14.56 -7.19 -18.77
CA PHE A 466 -13.89 -6.48 -19.86
C PHE A 466 -13.04 -7.41 -20.75
N SER A 467 -12.53 -8.52 -20.20
CA SER A 467 -11.72 -9.52 -20.91
C SER A 467 -12.36 -10.92 -20.96
N ARG A 468 -12.07 -11.67 -22.04
CA ARG A 468 -12.27 -13.13 -22.12
C ARG A 468 -11.30 -13.82 -21.14
N ARG A 469 -11.74 -14.89 -20.47
CA ARG A 469 -10.95 -15.66 -19.50
C ARG A 469 -9.64 -16.17 -20.13
N TYR A 470 -8.52 -15.96 -19.44
CA TYR A 470 -7.26 -16.64 -19.73
C TYR A 470 -6.70 -17.26 -18.44
N VAL A 471 -6.03 -18.39 -18.59
CA VAL A 471 -5.21 -19.03 -17.54
C VAL A 471 -3.76 -18.61 -17.78
N GLN A 472 -3.09 -18.18 -16.72
CA GLN A 472 -1.66 -17.81 -16.71
C GLN A 472 -0.92 -18.78 -15.77
N LEU A 473 0.35 -19.06 -15.99
CA LEU A 473 1.21 -19.81 -15.05
C LEU A 473 2.46 -18.96 -14.84
N MET A 474 2.81 -18.66 -13.58
CA MET A 474 4.05 -17.95 -13.24
C MET A 474 4.99 -18.90 -12.52
N PHE A 475 6.23 -18.99 -12.99
CA PHE A 475 7.31 -19.70 -12.32
C PHE A 475 8.30 -18.69 -11.76
N LYS A 476 8.61 -18.79 -10.46
CA LYS A 476 9.71 -18.06 -9.83
C LYS A 476 10.75 -19.08 -9.42
N THR A 477 11.80 -19.26 -10.21
CA THR A 477 12.94 -20.11 -9.87
C THR A 477 14.16 -19.23 -9.60
N SER A 478 14.75 -19.38 -8.42
CA SER A 478 16.03 -18.78 -8.08
C SER A 478 17.15 -19.73 -8.50
N TYR A 479 17.83 -19.44 -9.60
CA TYR A 479 19.10 -20.10 -9.96
C TYR A 479 20.27 -19.21 -9.56
N THR A 480 21.17 -19.75 -8.74
CA THR A 480 22.52 -19.21 -8.55
C THR A 480 23.41 -19.83 -9.63
N ASN A 481 24.17 -19.01 -10.35
CA ASN A 481 25.05 -19.34 -11.49
C ASN A 481 24.40 -19.62 -12.86
N LYS A 482 24.03 -18.55 -13.56
CA LYS A 482 24.22 -18.44 -15.02
C LYS A 482 24.79 -17.05 -15.34
N GLU A 483 25.66 -16.98 -16.35
CA GLU A 483 26.14 -15.70 -16.90
C GLU A 483 24.97 -14.94 -17.57
N ARG A 484 25.02 -13.60 -17.54
CA ARG A 484 24.00 -12.73 -18.13
C ARG A 484 23.74 -13.10 -19.61
N GLY A 485 22.51 -13.53 -19.93
CA GLY A 485 21.99 -13.56 -21.31
C GLY A 485 21.79 -14.92 -22.00
N GLN A 486 21.87 -16.05 -21.29
CA GLN A 486 21.66 -17.38 -21.90
C GLN A 486 20.20 -17.87 -21.91
N VAL A 487 19.66 -18.18 -23.10
CA VAL A 487 18.32 -18.74 -23.34
C VAL A 487 18.24 -20.17 -22.78
N LEU A 488 17.08 -20.56 -22.22
CA LEU A 488 16.84 -21.91 -21.72
C LEU A 488 16.74 -22.91 -22.90
N SER A 489 17.34 -24.09 -22.77
CA SER A 489 17.17 -25.16 -23.77
C SER A 489 15.83 -25.89 -23.59
N ALA A 490 15.37 -26.59 -24.63
CA ALA A 490 14.17 -27.43 -24.57
C ALA A 490 14.28 -28.50 -23.46
N ASP A 491 15.47 -29.10 -23.32
CA ASP A 491 15.79 -30.10 -22.31
C ASP A 491 15.72 -29.52 -20.88
N GLU A 492 16.13 -28.26 -20.70
CA GLU A 492 16.03 -27.57 -19.42
C GLU A 492 14.57 -27.28 -19.04
N ILE A 493 13.70 -27.01 -20.00
CA ILE A 493 12.26 -26.76 -19.78
C ILE A 493 11.53 -28.07 -19.47
N GLU A 494 11.84 -29.16 -20.18
CA GLU A 494 11.33 -30.51 -19.87
C GLU A 494 11.71 -30.95 -18.44
N GLY A 495 12.84 -30.43 -17.94
CA GLY A 495 13.29 -30.57 -16.56
C GLY A 495 12.26 -30.13 -15.49
N TRP A 496 11.26 -29.30 -15.81
CA TRP A 496 10.24 -28.84 -14.83
C TRP A 496 8.87 -28.51 -15.44
N PHE A 497 8.68 -28.79 -16.74
CA PHE A 497 7.46 -28.57 -17.51
C PHE A 497 7.28 -29.69 -18.55
N ALA A 498 6.23 -29.63 -19.38
CA ALA A 498 6.04 -30.57 -20.48
C ALA A 498 7.07 -30.34 -21.61
N PRO A 499 7.42 -31.37 -22.40
CA PRO A 499 8.32 -31.21 -23.54
C PRO A 499 7.83 -30.11 -24.49
N VAL A 500 8.73 -29.18 -24.81
CA VAL A 500 8.48 -28.07 -25.73
C VAL A 500 9.45 -28.15 -26.91
N SER A 501 8.95 -27.83 -28.10
CA SER A 501 9.72 -27.85 -29.35
C SER A 501 9.56 -26.51 -30.07
N GLY A 502 10.50 -26.13 -30.95
CA GLY A 502 10.45 -24.89 -31.72
C GLY A 502 11.62 -23.93 -31.43
N ASP A 503 11.52 -22.70 -31.93
CA ASP A 503 12.52 -21.65 -31.71
C ASP A 503 12.26 -20.97 -30.36
N LEU A 504 13.15 -21.21 -29.39
CA LEU A 504 12.99 -20.78 -28.01
C LEU A 504 13.61 -19.39 -27.71
N GLN A 505 14.01 -18.65 -28.74
CA GLN A 505 14.50 -17.28 -28.61
C GLN A 505 13.34 -16.26 -28.63
N LEU A 506 13.61 -15.01 -28.19
CA LEU A 506 12.64 -13.92 -28.29
C LEU A 506 12.19 -13.74 -29.75
N GLY A 507 10.88 -13.81 -29.99
CA GLY A 507 10.28 -13.79 -31.33
C GLY A 507 10.14 -15.17 -31.99
N GLY A 508 10.70 -16.24 -31.41
CA GLY A 508 10.60 -17.60 -31.89
C GLY A 508 9.25 -18.28 -31.55
N ARG A 509 8.85 -19.28 -32.35
CA ARG A 509 7.61 -20.06 -32.14
C ARG A 509 7.89 -21.37 -31.42
N TYR A 510 7.09 -21.72 -30.43
CA TYR A 510 7.16 -22.98 -29.70
C TYR A 510 5.87 -23.81 -29.80
N GLN A 511 5.97 -25.11 -29.56
CA GLN A 511 4.89 -26.08 -29.53
C GLN A 511 5.12 -27.06 -28.36
N ALA A 512 4.20 -27.07 -27.38
CA ALA A 512 4.22 -28.02 -26.28
C ALA A 512 3.57 -29.35 -26.71
N GLN A 513 4.19 -30.47 -26.35
CA GLN A 513 3.74 -31.79 -26.78
C GLN A 513 2.33 -32.10 -26.24
N GLY A 514 1.40 -32.40 -27.16
CA GLY A 514 -0.01 -32.67 -26.84
C GLY A 514 -0.82 -31.46 -26.32
N LYS A 515 -0.27 -30.25 -26.43
CA LYS A 515 -0.85 -29.00 -25.89
C LYS A 515 -0.77 -27.86 -26.91
N ALA A 516 -1.03 -26.62 -26.49
CA ALA A 516 -0.98 -25.45 -27.37
C ALA A 516 0.46 -25.00 -27.70
N GLY A 517 0.64 -24.36 -28.86
CA GLY A 517 1.86 -23.65 -29.26
C GLY A 517 1.66 -22.13 -29.33
N GLY A 518 2.75 -21.36 -29.42
CA GLY A 518 2.74 -19.89 -29.35
C GLY A 518 4.06 -19.24 -29.78
N THR A 519 4.20 -17.94 -29.53
CA THR A 519 5.42 -17.14 -29.82
C THR A 519 5.99 -16.57 -28.53
N ILE A 520 7.31 -16.45 -28.44
CA ILE A 520 8.00 -15.93 -27.24
C ILE A 520 8.07 -14.40 -27.34
N GLU A 521 7.38 -13.69 -26.45
CA GLU A 521 7.16 -12.23 -26.57
C GLU A 521 7.98 -11.39 -25.58
N GLU A 522 8.48 -11.99 -24.50
CA GLU A 522 9.41 -11.32 -23.58
C GLU A 522 10.35 -12.33 -22.92
N TYR A 523 11.63 -11.96 -22.81
CA TYR A 523 12.70 -12.78 -22.23
C TYR A 523 13.51 -11.95 -21.23
N ASN A 524 13.41 -12.28 -19.93
CA ASN A 524 14.21 -11.66 -18.88
C ASN A 524 14.99 -12.75 -18.10
N PRO A 525 16.31 -12.92 -18.39
CA PRO A 525 17.11 -14.04 -17.89
C PRO A 525 17.29 -14.11 -16.37
N LEU A 526 16.83 -13.10 -15.62
CA LEU A 526 16.95 -13.08 -14.16
C LEU A 526 15.62 -13.17 -13.42
N GLU A 527 14.45 -12.94 -14.05
CA GLU A 527 13.19 -12.84 -13.27
C GLU A 527 11.90 -13.32 -13.94
N SER A 528 11.80 -13.54 -15.26
CA SER A 528 10.56 -14.11 -15.86
C SER A 528 10.67 -14.51 -17.34
N TYR A 529 9.79 -15.45 -17.75
CA TYR A 529 9.58 -15.90 -19.13
C TYR A 529 8.08 -15.74 -19.49
N ARG A 530 7.77 -15.07 -20.61
CA ARG A 530 6.39 -14.79 -21.06
C ARG A 530 6.11 -15.41 -22.44
N LEU A 531 5.02 -16.17 -22.56
CA LEU A 531 4.56 -16.81 -23.79
C LEU A 531 3.24 -16.17 -24.25
N GLY A 532 3.10 -15.88 -25.55
CA GLY A 532 1.88 -15.34 -26.17
C GLY A 532 1.29 -16.26 -27.25
N TRP A 533 0.02 -16.03 -27.63
CA TRP A 533 -0.64 -16.68 -28.78
C TRP A 533 -1.26 -15.64 -29.72
N GLU A 534 -1.20 -15.89 -31.04
CA GLU A 534 -1.78 -15.02 -32.06
C GLU A 534 -3.28 -15.32 -32.28
N SER A 535 -4.13 -14.32 -32.06
CA SER A 535 -5.34 -14.09 -32.85
C SER A 535 -5.39 -12.61 -33.23
N ARG A 536 -5.09 -12.34 -34.50
CA ARG A 536 -5.17 -11.07 -35.27
C ARG A 536 -4.88 -9.68 -34.65
N SER A 537 -4.51 -9.49 -33.36
CA SER A 537 -4.42 -8.11 -32.83
C SER A 537 -3.55 -7.81 -31.57
N GLY A 538 -2.31 -8.33 -31.47
CA GLY A 538 -1.18 -7.73 -30.70
C GLY A 538 -1.14 -7.85 -29.14
N PRO A 539 0.00 -7.51 -28.47
CA PRO A 539 0.34 -7.97 -27.10
C PRO A 539 0.15 -6.96 -25.94
N VAL A 540 -0.17 -7.44 -24.70
CA VAL A 540 -0.30 -6.67 -23.42
C VAL A 540 0.03 -7.54 -22.16
N PRO A 541 0.60 -7.04 -21.03
CA PRO A 541 1.01 -7.83 -19.83
C PRO A 541 -0.09 -8.10 -18.77
N SER A 542 -0.04 -9.23 -18.01
CA SER A 542 -1.09 -9.75 -17.08
C SER A 542 -0.61 -10.47 -15.79
N ARG A 543 -1.56 -10.73 -14.84
CA ARG A 543 -1.46 -11.37 -13.49
C ARG A 543 -2.34 -12.65 -13.40
N LEU A 544 -1.95 -13.67 -12.60
CA LEU A 544 -2.66 -14.96 -12.45
C LEU A 544 -3.65 -15.02 -11.26
N LYS A 545 -4.88 -15.50 -11.52
CA LYS A 545 -5.86 -16.06 -10.57
C LYS A 545 -6.56 -17.27 -11.23
N LEU A 546 -6.66 -18.41 -10.56
CA LEU A 546 -7.30 -19.62 -11.09
C LEU A 546 -8.69 -19.80 -10.44
N THR A 547 -9.74 -19.97 -11.24
CA THR A 547 -11.08 -20.31 -10.77
C THR A 547 -11.74 -21.20 -11.81
N HIS A 548 -12.06 -22.45 -11.44
CA HIS A 548 -12.58 -23.45 -12.35
C HIS A 548 -14.09 -23.65 -12.17
N LEU A 549 -14.85 -23.59 -13.26
CA LEU A 549 -16.31 -23.81 -13.30
C LEU A 549 -16.58 -24.80 -14.42
N VAL A 550 -17.07 -26.00 -14.07
CA VAL A 550 -17.35 -27.09 -15.02
C VAL A 550 -18.79 -27.58 -14.82
N PRO A 551 -19.60 -27.76 -15.89
CA PRO A 551 -20.89 -28.42 -15.79
C PRO A 551 -20.73 -29.88 -15.33
N ALA A 552 -21.66 -30.37 -14.50
CA ALA A 552 -21.65 -31.77 -14.08
C ALA A 552 -21.75 -32.71 -15.31
N SER A 553 -21.00 -33.81 -15.28
CA SER A 553 -21.03 -34.89 -16.27
C SER A 553 -20.89 -36.23 -15.56
N ASP A 554 -21.20 -37.33 -16.24
CA ASP A 554 -21.15 -38.71 -15.71
C ASP A 554 -19.77 -39.10 -15.13
N HIS A 555 -18.71 -38.37 -15.50
CA HIS A 555 -17.35 -38.51 -14.95
C HIS A 555 -17.26 -38.13 -13.44
N TRP A 556 -18.22 -37.35 -12.93
CA TRP A 556 -18.28 -36.84 -11.56
C TRP A 556 -18.57 -37.94 -10.53
N ASP A 557 -19.38 -38.94 -10.89
CA ASP A 557 -19.81 -40.02 -9.99
C ASP A 557 -18.66 -40.95 -9.60
N THR A 558 -17.59 -40.97 -10.39
CA THR A 558 -16.42 -41.84 -10.18
C THR A 558 -15.30 -41.16 -9.39
N PHE A 559 -15.04 -39.86 -9.63
CA PHE A 559 -13.87 -39.15 -9.07
C PHE A 559 -14.20 -37.91 -8.22
N GLY A 560 -15.49 -37.64 -8.00
CA GLY A 560 -15.95 -36.47 -7.25
C GLY A 560 -15.40 -35.16 -7.82
N ALA A 561 -15.08 -34.20 -6.96
CA ALA A 561 -14.52 -32.90 -7.35
C ALA A 561 -13.20 -32.99 -8.15
N GLY A 562 -12.51 -34.15 -8.15
CA GLY A 562 -11.30 -34.40 -8.93
C GLY A 562 -11.53 -34.60 -10.44
N ALA A 563 -12.75 -34.97 -10.86
CA ALA A 563 -13.12 -35.09 -12.27
C ALA A 563 -13.09 -33.74 -13.02
N ALA A 564 -13.12 -32.62 -12.30
CA ALA A 564 -12.98 -31.28 -12.85
C ALA A 564 -11.51 -30.89 -13.11
N GLY A 565 -10.57 -31.83 -13.21
CA GLY A 565 -9.20 -31.54 -13.64
C GLY A 565 -8.28 -30.97 -12.57
N VAL A 566 -7.92 -31.80 -11.58
CA VAL A 566 -6.82 -31.57 -10.61
C VAL A 566 -5.41 -31.57 -11.22
N GLY A 567 -5.30 -31.81 -12.54
CA GLY A 567 -4.01 -31.85 -13.26
C GLY A 567 -3.26 -30.51 -13.31
N TRP A 568 -3.95 -29.38 -13.15
CA TRP A 568 -3.33 -28.05 -13.18
C TRP A 568 -2.78 -27.63 -11.82
N ASP A 569 -3.47 -28.02 -10.73
CA ASP A 569 -3.04 -27.77 -9.35
C ASP A 569 -1.84 -28.65 -8.94
N THR A 570 -1.72 -29.83 -9.57
CA THR A 570 -0.70 -30.84 -9.26
C THR A 570 0.62 -30.63 -10.00
N ALA A 571 0.60 -30.05 -11.21
CA ALA A 571 1.81 -29.84 -12.02
C ALA A 571 2.87 -28.95 -11.35
N TYR A 572 2.48 -28.07 -10.42
CA TYR A 572 3.41 -27.20 -9.69
C TYR A 572 4.01 -27.85 -8.42
N LEU A 573 3.30 -28.78 -7.78
CA LEU A 573 3.73 -29.45 -6.56
C LEU A 573 4.54 -30.73 -6.81
N HIS A 574 4.36 -31.36 -7.98
CA HIS A 574 4.90 -32.70 -8.26
C HIS A 574 6.44 -32.76 -8.30
N LYS A 575 7.12 -31.72 -8.77
CA LYS A 575 8.59 -31.80 -9.04
C LYS A 575 9.50 -31.10 -8.04
N ILE A 576 8.97 -30.26 -7.15
CA ILE A 576 9.80 -29.42 -6.27
C ILE A 576 10.08 -30.06 -4.91
N THR A 577 9.27 -31.04 -4.43
CA THR A 577 9.36 -31.37 -2.99
C THR A 577 9.22 -32.85 -2.55
N PHE A 578 8.51 -33.77 -3.24
CA PHE A 578 8.15 -35.06 -2.60
C PHE A 578 8.27 -36.38 -3.40
N GLY A 579 8.83 -36.38 -4.61
CA GLY A 579 9.05 -37.62 -5.38
C GLY A 579 7.75 -38.32 -5.85
N ASP A 580 7.92 -39.31 -6.74
CA ASP A 580 6.80 -39.85 -7.54
C ASP A 580 5.74 -40.63 -6.73
N ASP A 581 6.09 -41.13 -5.53
CA ASP A 581 5.25 -42.05 -4.74
C ASP A 581 4.44 -41.39 -3.59
N TRP A 582 4.71 -40.14 -3.21
CA TRP A 582 4.12 -39.49 -2.03
C TRP A 582 2.57 -39.39 -2.07
N PHE A 583 1.97 -39.36 -3.26
CA PHE A 583 0.52 -39.30 -3.43
C PHE A 583 -0.20 -40.60 -3.02
N ASN A 584 0.52 -41.72 -2.97
CA ASN A 584 -0.03 -43.00 -2.51
C ASN A 584 0.05 -43.13 -0.98
N GLU A 585 0.81 -42.26 -0.33
CA GLU A 585 0.98 -42.21 1.13
C GLU A 585 -0.14 -41.38 1.81
N GLN A 586 -0.35 -41.65 3.10
CA GLN A 586 -1.40 -41.01 3.89
C GLN A 586 -1.30 -39.47 3.92
N PRO A 587 -0.10 -38.84 4.02
CA PRO A 587 0.04 -37.38 4.01
C PRO A 587 -0.42 -36.73 2.69
N GLY A 588 -0.16 -37.38 1.54
CA GLY A 588 -0.63 -36.92 0.24
C GLY A 588 -2.15 -37.00 0.10
N LYS A 589 -2.75 -38.06 0.64
CA LYS A 589 -4.21 -38.25 0.68
C LYS A 589 -4.90 -37.23 1.59
N ASP A 590 -4.31 -36.90 2.73
CA ASP A 590 -4.84 -35.93 3.69
C ASP A 590 -4.77 -34.48 3.15
N PHE A 591 -3.70 -34.14 2.42
CA PHE A 591 -3.56 -32.86 1.72
C PHE A 591 -4.63 -32.67 0.63
N LEU A 592 -4.87 -33.70 -0.20
CA LEU A 592 -5.93 -33.67 -1.23
C LEU A 592 -7.32 -33.48 -0.61
N LYS A 593 -7.56 -34.09 0.55
CA LYS A 593 -8.80 -33.95 1.31
C LYS A 593 -8.97 -32.54 1.89
N ALA A 594 -7.91 -31.90 2.37
CA ALA A 594 -7.96 -30.53 2.87
C ALA A 594 -8.25 -29.49 1.77
N CYS A 595 -7.68 -29.66 0.57
CA CYS A 595 -7.97 -28.80 -0.58
C CYS A 595 -9.48 -28.82 -0.96
N SER A 596 -10.14 -29.97 -0.81
CA SER A 596 -11.56 -30.15 -1.12
C SER A 596 -12.52 -29.32 -0.25
N GLN A 597 -12.09 -28.85 0.92
CA GLN A 597 -12.94 -28.11 1.88
C GLN A 597 -12.91 -26.59 1.67
N SER A 598 -12.07 -26.08 0.77
CA SER A 598 -11.86 -24.64 0.55
C SER A 598 -12.65 -24.03 -0.64
N THR A 599 -13.47 -24.84 -1.32
CA THR A 599 -14.24 -24.42 -2.50
C THR A 599 -15.61 -23.85 -2.10
N THR A 600 -15.93 -22.64 -2.55
CA THR A 600 -17.27 -22.05 -2.40
C THR A 600 -18.14 -22.46 -3.58
N PHE A 601 -19.32 -23.07 -3.33
CA PHE A 601 -20.26 -23.52 -4.36
C PHE A 601 -21.46 -22.58 -4.50
N TYR A 602 -21.94 -22.40 -5.73
CA TYR A 602 -23.21 -21.73 -6.04
C TYR A 602 -24.20 -22.77 -6.59
N VAL A 603 -25.37 -22.90 -5.97
CA VAL A 603 -26.47 -23.75 -6.46
C VAL A 603 -27.49 -22.84 -7.15
N PRO A 604 -27.73 -22.96 -8.47
CA PRO A 604 -28.84 -22.29 -9.12
C PRO A 604 -30.14 -22.99 -8.72
N SER A 605 -31.03 -22.30 -8.02
CA SER A 605 -32.38 -22.79 -7.76
C SER A 605 -33.25 -22.61 -9.01
N SER A 606 -33.39 -23.66 -9.83
CA SER A 606 -34.60 -23.89 -10.63
C SER A 606 -34.56 -25.21 -11.40
N SER A 607 -35.15 -26.27 -10.85
CA SER A 607 -36.12 -27.13 -11.56
C SER A 607 -36.58 -28.30 -10.68
N LYS A 608 -37.84 -28.21 -10.27
CA LYS A 608 -38.82 -29.23 -9.85
C LYS A 608 -38.35 -30.66 -9.49
N MET A 609 -38.85 -31.08 -8.32
CA MET A 609 -39.05 -32.46 -7.88
C MET A 609 -39.59 -33.37 -8.99
N GLY A 610 -38.98 -34.55 -9.10
CA GLY A 610 -39.60 -35.81 -9.47
C GLY A 610 -39.18 -36.84 -8.42
#